data_AF-A0A381XXJ8-F1
#
_entry.id   AF-A0A381XXJ8-F1
#
_cell.length_a   1.000
_cell.length_b   1.000
_cell.length_c   1.000
_cell.angle_alpha   90.00
_cell.angle_beta   90.00
_cell.angle_gamma   90.00
#
_symmetry.space_group_name_H-M   'P 1'
#
loop_
_entity.id
_entity.type
_entity.pdbx_description
1 polymer ?
#
loop_
_entity_poly.entity_id
_entity_poly.type
_entity_poly.pdbx_seq_one_letter_code
_entity_poly.pdbx_strand_id
1 'polypeptide(L)'
;MSYRIIKEKLAAKESILLDGGIGTEVLRRGIRWRQHGIEDAPDVIRNIHVDYLEAGVDVLTTHTFNLTKRNFINFFRDAEHMSLIGPVGLPTKAMELCHAAVSLAKEALAQTGKAETIPLAGSIGPVMHLFRPDLSPSKDDCLTHHSECVEILSDCGVDFIFFEGMNNTRETQAALQAAAGFDLPVWMSFVPGMDGNLLNGESLSDAADLARGNGAEAVLVSAGTIPMITKSLPNIINGSPCGAKAIIGRYSPPSWKPDFYPRFEDTDEVSPEKYAKEVNNWLDQGVQIVGGSSGTTPEHIRAVRGIIG
;
A
#
# COMPACT_ATOMS: atom_id res chain seq x y z
N MET A 1 7.85 -6.83 -18.18
CA MET A 1 7.11 -7.86 -18.95
C MET A 1 5.98 -8.49 -18.13
N SER A 2 6.18 -8.65 -16.82
CA SER A 2 5.21 -9.16 -15.85
C SER A 2 3.89 -8.38 -15.80
N TYR A 3 3.89 -7.04 -15.89
CA TYR A 3 2.63 -6.26 -15.85
C TYR A 3 1.66 -6.58 -17.01
N ARG A 4 2.16 -7.05 -18.15
CA ARG A 4 1.30 -7.48 -19.26
C ARG A 4 0.36 -8.62 -18.84
N ILE A 5 0.86 -9.55 -18.01
CA ILE A 5 0.07 -10.66 -17.46
C ILE A 5 -1.11 -10.10 -16.66
N ILE A 6 -0.86 -9.07 -15.85
CA ILE A 6 -1.91 -8.40 -15.08
C ILE A 6 -2.91 -7.69 -15.98
N LYS A 7 -2.47 -7.00 -17.04
CA LYS A 7 -3.40 -6.42 -18.03
C LYS A 7 -4.28 -7.47 -18.70
N GLU A 8 -3.72 -8.61 -19.07
CA GLU A 8 -4.43 -9.73 -19.69
C GLU A 8 -5.48 -10.31 -18.71
N LYS A 9 -5.09 -10.58 -17.46
CA LYS A 9 -6.01 -11.02 -16.40
C LYS A 9 -7.14 -10.01 -16.16
N LEU A 10 -6.79 -8.71 -16.10
CA LEU A 10 -7.77 -7.64 -15.92
C LEU A 10 -8.80 -7.63 -17.05
N ALA A 11 -8.33 -7.69 -18.30
CA ALA A 11 -9.19 -7.73 -19.48
C ALA A 11 -10.06 -9.00 -19.56
N ALA A 12 -9.54 -10.13 -19.10
CA ALA A 12 -10.26 -11.40 -19.02
C ALA A 12 -11.27 -11.47 -17.86
N LYS A 13 -11.35 -10.42 -17.02
CA LYS A 13 -12.15 -10.37 -15.79
C LYS A 13 -11.77 -11.45 -14.77
N GLU A 14 -10.52 -11.89 -14.80
CA GLU A 14 -9.96 -12.80 -13.80
C GLU A 14 -9.67 -12.03 -12.51
N SER A 15 -9.83 -12.71 -11.37
CA SER A 15 -9.49 -12.13 -10.07
C SER A 15 -7.97 -12.04 -9.90
N ILE A 16 -7.52 -11.00 -9.22
CA ILE A 16 -6.11 -10.73 -8.95
C ILE A 16 -5.90 -10.68 -7.44
N LEU A 17 -4.95 -11.46 -6.95
CA LEU A 17 -4.58 -11.49 -5.53
C LEU A 17 -3.34 -10.64 -5.25
N LEU A 18 -3.51 -9.63 -4.40
CA LEU A 18 -2.44 -8.87 -3.77
C LEU A 18 -1.97 -9.54 -2.47
N ASP A 19 -0.82 -9.11 -1.98
CA ASP A 19 -0.29 -9.48 -0.67
C ASP A 19 -1.07 -8.87 0.51
N GLY A 20 -0.54 -9.07 1.72
CA GLY A 20 -1.13 -8.65 2.98
C GLY A 20 -0.34 -7.58 3.74
N GLY A 21 -0.57 -7.50 5.05
CA GLY A 21 0.07 -6.52 5.93
C GLY A 21 1.56 -6.79 6.21
N ILE A 22 2.46 -6.33 5.33
CA ILE A 22 3.92 -6.38 5.53
C ILE A 22 4.29 -5.73 6.86
N GLY A 23 3.74 -4.55 7.15
CA GLY A 23 4.13 -3.80 8.33
C GLY A 23 3.85 -4.53 9.65
N THR A 24 2.69 -5.20 9.72
CA THR A 24 2.33 -6.03 10.88
C THR A 24 3.13 -7.33 10.95
N GLU A 25 3.54 -7.90 9.82
CA GLU A 25 4.45 -9.06 9.78
C GLU A 25 5.84 -8.73 10.35
N VAL A 26 6.39 -7.56 10.05
CA VAL A 26 7.66 -7.08 10.63
C VAL A 26 7.59 -7.13 12.17
N LEU A 27 6.50 -6.60 12.73
CA LEU A 27 6.29 -6.58 14.19
C LEU A 27 6.06 -7.98 14.76
N ARG A 28 5.28 -8.82 14.07
CA ARG A 28 5.00 -10.21 14.46
C ARG A 28 6.27 -11.05 14.54
N ARG A 29 7.28 -10.72 13.72
CA ARG A 29 8.61 -11.34 13.71
C ARG A 29 9.59 -10.71 14.70
N GLY A 30 9.12 -9.84 15.58
CA GLY A 30 9.93 -9.23 16.64
C GLY A 30 10.86 -8.11 16.18
N ILE A 31 10.71 -7.61 14.95
CA ILE A 31 11.52 -6.53 14.42
C ILE A 31 10.91 -5.19 14.83
N ARG A 32 11.75 -4.28 15.32
CA ARG A 32 11.31 -2.93 15.69
C ARG A 32 11.03 -2.12 14.43
N TRP A 33 10.03 -1.24 14.49
CA TRP A 33 9.70 -0.33 13.40
C TRP A 33 10.67 0.86 13.30
N ARG A 34 11.97 0.60 13.38
CA ARG A 34 13.02 1.57 13.14
C ARG A 34 13.50 1.39 11.71
N GLN A 35 13.47 2.47 10.90
CA GLN A 35 13.82 2.40 9.47
C GLN A 35 13.08 1.25 8.75
N HIS A 36 11.86 0.95 9.19
CA HIS A 36 11.01 -0.13 8.68
C HIS A 36 11.62 -1.55 8.77
N GLY A 37 12.68 -1.75 9.57
CA GLY A 37 13.36 -3.03 9.74
C GLY A 37 14.26 -3.43 8.56
N ILE A 38 14.41 -2.55 7.56
CA ILE A 38 15.09 -2.85 6.28
C ILE A 38 16.59 -3.08 6.49
N GLU A 39 17.26 -2.20 7.24
CA GLU A 39 18.69 -2.32 7.53
C GLU A 39 18.96 -3.23 8.73
N ASP A 40 18.07 -3.20 9.72
CA ASP A 40 18.24 -3.95 10.96
C ASP A 40 18.01 -5.46 10.77
N ALA A 41 17.11 -5.86 9.86
CA ALA A 41 16.73 -7.25 9.64
C ALA A 41 16.35 -7.55 8.16
N PRO A 42 17.24 -7.31 7.19
CA PRO A 42 16.95 -7.46 5.75
C PRO A 42 16.47 -8.87 5.39
N ASP A 43 17.07 -9.91 5.99
CA ASP A 43 16.65 -11.30 5.77
C ASP A 43 15.21 -11.55 6.21
N VAL A 44 14.76 -10.92 7.29
CA VAL A 44 13.38 -11.03 7.77
C VAL A 44 12.42 -10.36 6.80
N ILE A 45 12.76 -9.18 6.30
CA ILE A 45 11.96 -8.46 5.29
C ILE A 45 11.86 -9.27 4.00
N ARG A 46 12.98 -9.81 3.49
CA ARG A 46 12.98 -10.69 2.31
C ARG A 46 12.10 -11.92 2.54
N ASN A 47 12.19 -12.55 3.71
CA ASN A 47 11.38 -13.72 4.03
C ASN A 47 9.87 -13.38 4.10
N ILE A 48 9.47 -12.17 4.53
CA ILE A 48 8.06 -11.74 4.48
C ILE A 48 7.56 -11.76 3.03
N HIS A 49 8.35 -11.22 2.09
CA HIS A 49 8.00 -11.28 0.67
C HIS A 49 7.94 -12.72 0.15
N VAL A 50 8.90 -13.58 0.53
CA VAL A 50 8.87 -15.01 0.19
C VAL A 50 7.58 -15.67 0.67
N ASP A 51 7.16 -15.42 1.91
CA ASP A 51 5.95 -16.03 2.47
C ASP A 51 4.68 -15.59 1.73
N TYR A 52 4.57 -14.33 1.32
CA TYR A 52 3.46 -13.88 0.47
C TYR A 52 3.53 -14.44 -0.95
N LEU A 53 4.73 -14.56 -1.53
CA LEU A 53 4.92 -15.21 -2.82
C LEU A 53 4.49 -16.68 -2.74
N GLU A 54 4.85 -17.42 -1.69
CA GLU A 54 4.44 -18.81 -1.45
C GLU A 54 2.95 -18.96 -1.09
N ALA A 55 2.32 -17.91 -0.54
CA ALA A 55 0.87 -17.86 -0.38
C ALA A 55 0.13 -17.74 -1.73
N GLY A 56 0.86 -17.41 -2.82
CA GLY A 56 0.36 -17.46 -4.19
C GLY A 56 -0.23 -16.13 -4.67
N VAL A 57 0.35 -14.99 -4.31
CA VAL A 57 -0.08 -13.69 -4.85
C VAL A 57 0.14 -13.61 -6.38
N ASP A 58 -0.69 -12.82 -7.06
CA ASP A 58 -0.49 -12.43 -8.46
C ASP A 58 0.36 -11.16 -8.58
N VAL A 59 0.37 -10.33 -7.54
CA VAL A 59 1.09 -9.05 -7.46
C VAL A 59 1.71 -8.91 -6.09
N LEU A 60 2.98 -8.53 -6.04
CA LEU A 60 3.70 -8.23 -4.80
C LEU A 60 3.83 -6.71 -4.62
N THR A 61 3.68 -6.19 -3.40
CA THR A 61 3.93 -4.79 -3.09
C THR A 61 5.29 -4.59 -2.42
N THR A 62 5.91 -3.45 -2.66
CA THR A 62 7.16 -3.06 -2.01
C THR A 62 6.92 -2.59 -0.57
N HIS A 63 7.89 -2.82 0.32
CA HIS A 63 7.86 -2.29 1.70
C HIS A 63 8.24 -0.79 1.77
N THR A 64 7.56 0.04 0.97
CA THR A 64 7.91 1.47 0.76
C THR A 64 6.79 2.45 1.12
N PHE A 65 5.63 1.96 1.57
CA PHE A 65 4.41 2.75 1.83
C PHE A 65 4.66 4.10 2.52
N ASN A 66 5.58 4.17 3.49
CA ASN A 66 5.88 5.38 4.25
C ASN A 66 7.38 5.77 4.24
N LEU A 67 8.15 5.29 3.26
CA LEU A 67 9.57 5.63 3.11
C LEU A 67 9.77 6.93 2.35
N THR A 68 9.37 8.03 2.98
CA THR A 68 9.37 9.35 2.35
C THR A 68 10.32 10.29 3.06
N LYS A 69 10.98 11.18 2.30
CA LYS A 69 11.90 12.19 2.83
C LYS A 69 11.27 13.00 3.97
N ARG A 70 10.00 13.38 3.81
CA ARG A 70 9.24 14.16 4.81
C ARG A 70 9.18 13.48 6.17
N ASN A 71 9.02 12.16 6.22
CA ASN A 71 8.98 11.42 7.49
C ASN A 71 10.30 11.41 8.26
N PHE A 72 11.41 11.63 7.57
CA PHE A 72 12.73 11.69 8.20
C PHE A 72 13.10 13.11 8.63
N ILE A 73 12.60 14.13 7.93
CA ILE A 73 13.02 15.53 8.15
C ILE A 73 12.00 16.40 8.90
N ASN A 74 10.76 15.94 9.08
CA ASN A 74 9.68 16.73 9.74
C ASN A 74 9.92 17.01 11.24
N PHE A 75 10.99 16.47 11.83
CA PHE A 75 11.44 16.79 13.18
C PHE A 75 12.26 18.10 13.26
N PHE A 76 12.69 18.64 12.12
CA PHE A 76 13.52 19.84 12.05
C PHE A 76 12.69 21.03 11.57
N ARG A 77 12.92 22.21 12.17
CA ARG A 77 12.29 23.48 11.77
C ARG A 77 12.49 23.81 10.29
N ASP A 78 13.71 23.62 9.78
CA ASP A 78 14.13 23.91 8.42
C ASP A 78 15.41 23.11 8.07
N ALA A 79 15.89 23.26 6.82
CA ALA A 79 17.08 22.57 6.32
C ALA A 79 18.38 23.04 7.01
N GLU A 80 18.46 24.28 7.48
CA GLU A 80 19.62 24.80 8.21
C GLU A 80 19.72 24.15 9.59
N HIS A 81 18.60 24.10 10.32
CA HIS A 81 18.50 23.41 11.61
C HIS A 81 18.82 21.92 11.46
N MET A 82 18.30 21.26 10.42
CA MET A 82 18.65 19.88 10.10
C MET A 82 20.15 19.71 9.83
N SER A 83 20.77 20.63 9.09
CA SER A 83 22.20 20.55 8.80
C SER A 83 23.08 20.76 10.04
N LEU A 84 22.59 21.52 11.03
CA LEU A 84 23.31 21.82 12.26
C LEU A 84 23.28 20.68 13.28
N ILE A 85 22.13 20.02 13.47
CA ILE A 85 21.92 19.04 14.55
C ILE A 85 21.46 17.65 14.06
N GLY A 86 21.13 17.51 12.78
CA GLY A 86 20.66 16.27 12.20
C GLY A 86 21.81 15.29 11.90
N PRO A 87 21.50 13.99 11.77
CA PRO A 87 22.48 12.99 11.35
C PRO A 87 22.92 13.21 9.90
N VAL A 88 24.17 12.86 9.60
CA VAL A 88 24.71 12.86 8.24
C VAL A 88 23.93 11.88 7.36
N GLY A 89 23.65 12.26 6.11
CA GLY A 89 22.93 11.43 5.14
C GLY A 89 21.41 11.42 5.31
N LEU A 90 20.84 12.14 6.28
CA LEU A 90 19.39 12.21 6.46
C LEU A 90 18.60 12.62 5.20
N PRO A 91 19.06 13.59 4.37
CA PRO A 91 18.32 13.99 3.17
C PRO A 91 18.16 12.89 2.12
N THR A 92 19.09 11.92 2.08
CA THR A 92 19.09 10.79 1.13
C THR A 92 18.54 9.51 1.74
N LYS A 93 18.32 9.48 3.06
CA LYS A 93 18.00 8.25 3.79
C LYS A 93 16.73 7.55 3.30
N ALA A 94 15.70 8.32 2.95
CA ALA A 94 14.46 7.75 2.42
C ALA A 94 14.70 7.02 1.10
N MET A 95 15.46 7.63 0.19
CA MET A 95 15.83 7.05 -1.10
C MET A 95 16.65 5.77 -0.91
N GLU A 96 17.68 5.81 -0.06
CA GLU A 96 18.51 4.63 0.26
C GLU A 96 17.66 3.45 0.78
N LEU A 97 16.73 3.71 1.70
CA LEU A 97 15.84 2.69 2.23
C LEU A 97 14.84 2.19 1.18
N CYS A 98 14.33 3.05 0.29
CA CYS A 98 13.50 2.63 -0.84
C CYS A 98 14.24 1.68 -1.76
N HIS A 99 15.48 2.01 -2.16
CA HIS A 99 16.31 1.12 -2.98
C HIS A 99 16.53 -0.24 -2.29
N ALA A 100 16.86 -0.23 -1.00
CA ALA A 100 17.04 -1.47 -0.23
C ALA A 100 15.74 -2.29 -0.14
N ALA A 101 14.59 -1.66 0.14
CA ALA A 101 13.29 -2.33 0.20
C ALA A 101 12.91 -2.99 -1.14
N VAL A 102 13.11 -2.28 -2.26
CA VAL A 102 12.84 -2.82 -3.59
C VAL A 102 13.81 -3.96 -3.93
N SER A 103 15.10 -3.84 -3.56
CA SER A 103 16.09 -4.91 -3.74
C SER A 103 15.67 -6.19 -3.02
N LEU A 104 15.23 -6.09 -1.77
CA LEU A 104 14.80 -7.25 -0.98
C LEU A 104 13.57 -7.94 -1.58
N ALA A 105 12.61 -7.17 -2.11
CA ALA A 105 11.46 -7.73 -2.83
C ALA A 105 11.88 -8.44 -4.13
N LYS A 106 12.82 -7.86 -4.88
CA LYS A 106 13.39 -8.48 -6.10
C LYS A 106 14.19 -9.75 -5.80
N GLU A 107 14.94 -9.78 -4.70
CA GLU A 107 15.64 -10.98 -4.22
C GLU A 107 14.64 -12.09 -3.89
N ALA A 108 13.53 -11.78 -3.20
CA ALA A 108 12.48 -12.75 -2.91
C ALA A 108 11.82 -13.31 -4.18
N LEU A 109 11.54 -12.45 -5.16
CA LEU A 109 11.04 -12.85 -6.48
C LEU A 109 12.02 -13.78 -7.21
N ALA A 110 13.32 -13.46 -7.21
CA ALA A 110 14.35 -14.30 -7.81
C ALA A 110 14.48 -15.65 -7.08
N GLN A 111 14.51 -15.64 -5.75
CA GLN A 111 14.64 -16.84 -4.91
C GLN A 111 13.49 -17.82 -5.13
N THR A 112 12.27 -17.31 -5.36
CA THR A 112 11.07 -18.13 -5.60
C THR A 112 10.83 -18.46 -7.07
N GLY A 113 11.68 -17.97 -7.99
CA GLY A 113 11.54 -18.19 -9.43
C GLY A 113 10.36 -17.43 -10.07
N LYS A 114 9.93 -16.31 -9.47
CA LYS A 114 8.73 -15.54 -9.87
C LYS A 114 9.01 -14.16 -10.45
N ALA A 115 10.28 -13.80 -10.64
CA ALA A 115 10.71 -12.50 -11.14
C ALA A 115 10.07 -12.08 -12.48
N GLU A 116 9.77 -13.05 -13.36
CA GLU A 116 9.17 -12.77 -14.68
C GLU A 116 7.63 -12.86 -14.68
N THR A 117 7.03 -13.41 -13.63
CA THR A 117 5.60 -13.77 -13.61
C THR A 117 4.77 -12.94 -12.65
N ILE A 118 5.37 -12.43 -11.56
CA ILE A 118 4.69 -11.58 -10.58
C ILE A 118 5.27 -10.17 -10.67
N PRO A 119 4.48 -9.17 -11.09
CA PRO A 119 4.93 -7.79 -11.08
C PRO A 119 5.05 -7.24 -9.66
N LEU A 120 6.00 -6.33 -9.50
CA LEU A 120 6.28 -5.61 -8.26
C LEU A 120 5.65 -4.22 -8.29
N ALA A 121 4.71 -3.96 -7.40
CA ALA A 121 4.03 -2.69 -7.23
C ALA A 121 4.78 -1.78 -6.26
N GLY A 122 5.18 -0.59 -6.71
CA GLY A 122 5.73 0.46 -5.85
C GLY A 122 4.65 1.08 -4.97
N SER A 123 4.58 0.70 -3.69
CA SER A 123 3.57 1.23 -2.75
C SER A 123 3.96 2.61 -2.23
N ILE A 124 3.07 3.59 -2.38
CA ILE A 124 3.21 4.97 -1.90
C ILE A 124 1.95 5.35 -1.13
N GLY A 125 2.10 5.68 0.16
CA GLY A 125 1.01 6.18 1.00
C GLY A 125 0.80 7.70 0.86
N PRO A 126 -0.18 8.28 1.58
CA PRO A 126 -0.36 9.73 1.63
C PRO A 126 0.83 10.43 2.32
N VAL A 127 1.02 11.71 2.03
CA VAL A 127 2.13 12.53 2.56
C VAL A 127 2.16 12.53 4.10
N MET A 128 0.97 12.58 4.70
CA MET A 128 0.77 12.50 6.14
C MET A 128 0.00 11.23 6.49
N HIS A 129 -0.17 10.97 7.79
CA HIS A 129 -0.83 9.74 8.25
C HIS A 129 -2.20 9.53 7.57
N LEU A 130 -2.41 8.36 6.95
CA LEU A 130 -3.60 8.05 6.15
C LEU A 130 -4.95 8.26 6.87
N PHE A 131 -4.98 8.10 8.21
CA PHE A 131 -6.16 8.36 9.05
C PHE A 131 -6.31 9.82 9.53
N ARG A 132 -5.47 10.75 9.05
CA ARG A 132 -5.50 12.18 9.39
C ARG A 132 -5.56 13.03 8.12
N PRO A 133 -6.66 12.95 7.34
CA PRO A 133 -6.82 13.76 6.13
C PRO A 133 -6.79 15.26 6.41
N ASP A 134 -7.12 15.68 7.63
CA ASP A 134 -7.03 17.06 8.10
C ASP A 134 -5.59 17.60 8.13
N LEU A 135 -4.59 16.71 8.13
CA LEU A 135 -3.17 17.06 8.05
C LEU A 135 -2.62 17.04 6.62
N SER A 136 -3.42 16.66 5.61
CA SER A 136 -2.94 16.62 4.22
C SER A 136 -2.50 18.02 3.78
N PRO A 137 -1.27 18.18 3.24
CA PRO A 137 -0.72 19.48 2.94
C PRO A 137 -1.35 20.12 1.69
N SER A 138 -0.74 21.21 1.22
CA SER A 138 -1.14 21.87 -0.01
C SER A 138 -0.97 20.95 -1.24
N LYS A 139 -1.69 21.25 -2.33
CA LYS A 139 -1.58 20.46 -3.57
C LYS A 139 -0.13 20.45 -4.11
N ASP A 140 0.56 21.58 -4.03
CA ASP A 140 1.93 21.72 -4.54
C ASP A 140 2.95 20.94 -3.69
N ASP A 141 2.74 20.90 -2.37
CA ASP A 141 3.55 20.06 -1.47
C ASP A 141 3.31 18.57 -1.74
N CYS A 142 2.05 18.18 -1.95
CA CYS A 142 1.71 16.81 -2.32
C CYS A 142 2.33 16.44 -3.67
N LEU A 143 2.29 17.33 -4.66
CA LEU A 143 2.86 17.09 -5.98
C LEU A 143 4.37 16.89 -5.89
N THR A 144 5.06 17.76 -5.16
CA THR A 144 6.52 17.66 -4.93
C THR A 144 6.86 16.32 -4.26
N HIS A 145 6.14 15.97 -3.20
CA HIS A 145 6.36 14.73 -2.47
C HIS A 145 6.14 13.48 -3.32
N HIS A 146 4.99 13.40 -4.00
CA HIS A 146 4.65 12.25 -4.83
C HIS A 146 5.57 12.14 -6.05
N SER A 147 6.05 13.27 -6.60
CA SER A 147 7.04 13.26 -7.69
C SER A 147 8.37 12.64 -7.23
N GLU A 148 8.89 13.05 -6.06
CA GLU A 148 10.10 12.45 -5.49
C GLU A 148 9.91 10.93 -5.27
N CYS A 149 8.76 10.50 -4.74
CA CYS A 149 8.49 9.09 -4.46
C CYS A 149 8.38 8.23 -5.73
N VAL A 150 7.66 8.74 -6.75
CA VAL A 150 7.51 8.03 -8.02
C VAL A 150 8.85 7.96 -8.76
N GLU A 151 9.65 9.03 -8.76
CA GLU A 151 10.98 9.05 -9.37
C GLU A 151 11.86 7.95 -8.78
N ILE A 152 11.97 7.88 -7.45
CA ILE A 152 12.78 6.87 -6.76
C ILE A 152 12.31 5.45 -7.11
N LEU A 153 11.00 5.20 -7.07
CA LEU A 153 10.46 3.85 -7.36
C LEU A 153 10.61 3.48 -8.84
N SER A 154 10.45 4.44 -9.74
CA SER A 154 10.73 4.29 -11.17
C SER A 154 12.19 3.89 -11.40
N ASP A 155 13.13 4.58 -10.78
CA ASP A 155 14.57 4.28 -10.85
C ASP A 155 14.92 2.92 -10.25
N CYS A 156 14.19 2.52 -9.19
CA CYS A 156 14.32 1.17 -8.63
C CYS A 156 13.80 0.08 -9.58
N GLY A 157 13.06 0.43 -10.63
CA GLY A 157 12.50 -0.48 -11.63
C GLY A 157 11.36 -1.33 -11.09
N VAL A 158 10.38 -0.71 -10.42
CA VAL A 158 9.08 -1.35 -10.15
C VAL A 158 8.27 -1.48 -11.44
N ASP A 159 7.31 -2.40 -11.48
CA ASP A 159 6.51 -2.64 -12.69
C ASP A 159 5.35 -1.66 -12.85
N PHE A 160 4.86 -1.10 -11.74
CA PHE A 160 3.82 -0.07 -11.71
C PHE A 160 3.78 0.64 -10.34
N ILE A 161 3.09 1.78 -10.27
CA ILE A 161 2.90 2.54 -9.04
C ILE A 161 1.55 2.19 -8.42
N PHE A 162 1.53 1.94 -7.11
CA PHE A 162 0.31 1.77 -6.33
C PHE A 162 0.22 2.85 -5.24
N PHE A 163 -0.60 3.85 -5.49
CA PHE A 163 -0.95 4.86 -4.49
C PHE A 163 -1.95 4.25 -3.50
N GLU A 164 -1.46 3.89 -2.32
CA GLU A 164 -2.23 3.11 -1.34
C GLU A 164 -2.82 4.02 -0.26
N GLY A 165 -4.14 4.01 -0.11
CA GLY A 165 -4.85 4.67 0.98
C GLY A 165 -4.91 6.18 0.89
N MET A 166 -5.14 6.73 -0.30
CA MET A 166 -5.45 8.15 -0.48
C MET A 166 -6.73 8.51 0.29
N ASN A 167 -6.75 9.69 0.90
CA ASN A 167 -7.81 10.07 1.86
C ASN A 167 -8.49 11.42 1.53
N ASN A 168 -8.12 12.05 0.42
CA ASN A 168 -8.74 13.25 -0.11
C ASN A 168 -8.47 13.42 -1.61
N THR A 169 -9.35 14.13 -2.33
CA THR A 169 -9.26 14.31 -3.78
C THR A 169 -8.12 15.25 -4.20
N ARG A 170 -7.78 16.25 -3.38
CA ARG A 170 -6.71 17.23 -3.66
C ARG A 170 -5.35 16.55 -3.81
N GLU A 171 -5.01 15.70 -2.84
CA GLU A 171 -3.78 14.91 -2.87
C GLU A 171 -3.81 13.84 -3.95
N THR A 172 -4.97 13.24 -4.19
CA THR A 172 -5.19 12.30 -5.29
C THR A 172 -4.81 12.91 -6.65
N GLN A 173 -5.28 14.12 -6.94
CA GLN A 173 -4.90 14.84 -8.18
C GLN A 173 -3.39 15.07 -8.27
N ALA A 174 -2.76 15.44 -7.15
CA ALA A 174 -1.32 15.69 -7.11
C ALA A 174 -0.50 14.40 -7.34
N ALA A 175 -0.93 13.28 -6.75
CA ALA A 175 -0.31 11.97 -6.95
C ALA A 175 -0.40 11.49 -8.41
N LEU A 176 -1.57 11.63 -9.04
CA LEU A 176 -1.76 11.26 -10.45
C LEU A 176 -0.96 12.17 -11.38
N GLN A 177 -0.90 13.47 -11.09
CA GLN A 177 -0.08 14.41 -11.83
C GLN A 177 1.42 14.07 -11.70
N ALA A 178 1.89 13.67 -10.52
CA ALA A 178 3.27 13.21 -10.32
C ALA A 178 3.57 11.97 -11.16
N ALA A 179 2.69 10.97 -11.15
CA ALA A 179 2.89 9.73 -11.89
C ALA A 179 2.81 9.91 -13.41
N ALA A 180 2.06 10.90 -13.91
CA ALA A 180 1.97 11.18 -15.35
C ALA A 180 3.30 11.58 -16.01
N GLY A 181 4.33 11.94 -15.23
CA GLY A 181 5.68 12.18 -15.71
C GLY A 181 6.47 10.91 -16.05
N PHE A 182 5.92 9.72 -15.74
CA PHE A 182 6.60 8.44 -15.85
C PHE A 182 5.78 7.44 -16.67
N ASP A 183 6.45 6.56 -17.41
CA ASP A 183 5.80 5.52 -18.23
C ASP A 183 5.51 4.26 -17.39
N LEU A 184 4.82 4.46 -16.27
CA LEU A 184 4.41 3.38 -15.37
C LEU A 184 2.88 3.38 -15.20
N PRO A 185 2.23 2.21 -15.27
CA PRO A 185 0.83 2.08 -14.92
C PRO A 185 0.58 2.53 -13.47
N VAL A 186 -0.64 3.01 -13.20
CA VAL A 186 -1.02 3.51 -11.87
C VAL A 186 -2.24 2.77 -11.35
N TRP A 187 -2.12 2.23 -10.15
CA TRP A 187 -3.24 1.81 -9.33
C TRP A 187 -3.43 2.78 -8.18
N MET A 188 -4.66 2.90 -7.72
CA MET A 188 -4.98 3.79 -6.61
C MET A 188 -5.98 3.15 -5.67
N SER A 189 -5.75 3.28 -4.37
CA SER A 189 -6.74 2.93 -3.36
C SER A 189 -7.09 4.09 -2.45
N PHE A 190 -8.30 4.04 -1.91
CA PHE A 190 -8.84 5.05 -1.02
C PHE A 190 -9.14 4.49 0.36
N VAL A 191 -9.03 5.34 1.39
CA VAL A 191 -9.47 4.98 2.75
C VAL A 191 -10.93 5.40 2.94
N PRO A 192 -11.87 4.43 3.06
CA PRO A 192 -13.26 4.77 3.29
C PRO A 192 -13.52 5.11 4.77
N GLY A 193 -14.58 5.87 5.02
CA GLY A 193 -15.21 6.09 6.31
C GLY A 193 -16.38 5.13 6.56
N MET A 194 -17.03 5.29 7.72
CA MET A 194 -18.17 4.45 8.13
C MET A 194 -19.44 4.69 7.30
N ASP A 195 -19.52 5.80 6.58
CA ASP A 195 -20.61 6.15 5.68
C ASP A 195 -20.40 5.61 4.26
N GLY A 196 -19.20 5.07 3.94
CA GLY A 196 -18.82 4.56 2.63
C GLY A 196 -18.13 5.60 1.73
N ASN A 197 -17.97 6.84 2.19
CA ASN A 197 -17.24 7.91 1.51
C ASN A 197 -15.78 7.97 1.97
N LEU A 198 -14.98 8.94 1.51
CA LEU A 198 -13.64 9.16 2.04
C LEU A 198 -13.67 9.60 3.51
N LEU A 199 -12.58 9.37 4.25
CA LEU A 199 -12.48 9.76 5.67
C LEU A 199 -12.72 11.24 5.95
N ASN A 200 -12.49 12.13 4.98
CA ASN A 200 -12.75 13.55 5.11
C ASN A 200 -14.18 13.96 4.71
N GLY A 201 -15.02 13.01 4.35
CA GLY A 201 -16.41 13.22 3.92
C GLY A 201 -16.61 13.49 2.43
N GLU A 202 -15.54 13.56 1.63
CA GLU A 202 -15.67 13.65 0.17
C GLU A 202 -16.26 12.37 -0.43
N SER A 203 -17.06 12.52 -1.50
CA SER A 203 -17.66 11.40 -2.22
C SER A 203 -16.60 10.43 -2.73
N LEU A 204 -16.71 9.16 -2.34
CA LEU A 204 -15.80 8.12 -2.83
C LEU A 204 -16.00 7.84 -4.32
N SER A 205 -17.24 7.93 -4.83
CA SER A 205 -17.48 7.73 -6.27
C SER A 205 -16.81 8.83 -7.09
N ASP A 206 -16.87 10.07 -6.62
CA ASP A 206 -16.27 11.21 -7.32
C ASP A 206 -14.74 11.10 -7.30
N ALA A 207 -14.17 10.66 -6.18
CA ALA A 207 -12.73 10.38 -6.07
C ALA A 207 -12.29 9.24 -7.00
N ALA A 208 -13.08 8.17 -7.09
CA ALA A 208 -12.81 7.04 -7.97
C ALA A 208 -12.88 7.43 -9.45
N ASP A 209 -13.88 8.22 -9.84
CA ASP A 209 -14.02 8.70 -11.22
C ASP A 209 -12.93 9.71 -11.59
N LEU A 210 -12.54 10.57 -10.63
CA LEU A 210 -11.38 11.44 -10.78
C LEU A 210 -10.10 10.62 -11.00
N ALA A 211 -9.89 9.55 -10.25
CA ALA A 211 -8.70 8.71 -10.42
C ALA A 211 -8.66 8.06 -11.80
N ARG A 212 -9.76 7.45 -12.24
CA ARG A 212 -9.88 6.83 -13.57
C ARG A 212 -9.68 7.84 -14.69
N GLY A 213 -10.34 9.00 -14.59
CA GLY A 213 -10.26 10.06 -15.58
C GLY A 213 -8.86 10.66 -15.72
N ASN A 214 -7.98 10.44 -14.75
CA ASN A 214 -6.60 10.90 -14.74
C ASN A 214 -5.59 9.73 -14.79
N GLY A 215 -5.98 8.58 -15.33
CA GLY A 215 -5.05 7.52 -15.76
C GLY A 215 -4.86 6.36 -14.79
N ALA A 216 -5.59 6.29 -13.66
CA ALA A 216 -5.56 5.09 -12.83
C ALA A 216 -6.21 3.90 -13.56
N GLU A 217 -5.44 2.83 -13.79
CA GLU A 217 -5.91 1.60 -14.45
C GLU A 217 -6.80 0.75 -13.52
N ALA A 218 -6.65 0.91 -12.20
CA ALA A 218 -7.50 0.25 -11.20
C ALA A 218 -7.75 1.15 -9.98
N VAL A 219 -8.96 1.05 -9.42
CA VAL A 219 -9.37 1.77 -8.20
C VAL A 219 -9.81 0.81 -7.11
N LEU A 220 -9.22 0.92 -5.93
CA LEU A 220 -9.48 0.05 -4.80
C LEU A 220 -9.96 0.84 -3.58
N VAL A 221 -10.50 0.13 -2.59
CA VAL A 221 -10.62 0.62 -1.21
C VAL A 221 -9.70 -0.17 -0.30
N SER A 222 -8.97 0.52 0.58
CA SER A 222 -8.01 -0.12 1.49
C SER A 222 -7.97 0.54 2.86
N ALA A 223 -7.26 -0.08 3.79
CA ALA A 223 -7.00 0.45 5.13
C ALA A 223 -8.27 0.74 5.98
N GLY A 224 -9.43 0.27 5.55
CA GLY A 224 -10.68 0.27 6.31
C GLY A 224 -10.96 -1.12 6.90
N THR A 225 -11.77 -1.17 7.96
CA THR A 225 -12.26 -2.45 8.51
C THR A 225 -13.13 -3.16 7.48
N ILE A 226 -13.34 -4.48 7.62
CA ILE A 226 -14.21 -5.27 6.73
C ILE A 226 -15.57 -4.58 6.50
N PRO A 227 -16.33 -4.11 7.52
CA PRO A 227 -17.59 -3.41 7.28
C PRO A 227 -17.46 -2.10 6.50
N MET A 228 -16.39 -1.33 6.73
CA MET A 228 -16.14 -0.07 6.01
C MET A 228 -15.86 -0.35 4.53
N ILE A 229 -15.00 -1.34 4.26
CA ILE A 229 -14.68 -1.80 2.91
C ILE A 229 -15.96 -2.26 2.22
N THR A 230 -16.68 -3.23 2.79
CA THR A 230 -17.91 -3.78 2.19
C THR A 230 -18.93 -2.68 1.87
N LYS A 231 -19.16 -1.73 2.78
CA LYS A 231 -20.11 -0.64 2.57
C LYS A 231 -19.68 0.32 1.45
N SER A 232 -18.38 0.48 1.22
CA SER A 232 -17.82 1.39 0.24
C SER A 232 -17.75 0.82 -1.20
N LEU A 233 -17.82 -0.51 -1.36
CA LEU A 233 -17.69 -1.17 -2.66
C LEU A 233 -18.64 -0.65 -3.75
N PRO A 234 -19.94 -0.41 -3.49
CA PRO A 234 -20.84 0.10 -4.51
C PRO A 234 -20.41 1.44 -5.13
N ASN A 235 -19.59 2.23 -4.40
CA ASN A 235 -19.11 3.53 -4.87
C ASN A 235 -17.94 3.42 -5.85
N ILE A 236 -17.28 2.26 -5.95
CA ILE A 236 -16.15 2.04 -6.87
C ILE A 236 -16.46 1.01 -7.96
N ILE A 237 -17.49 0.17 -7.82
CA ILE A 237 -17.83 -0.83 -8.83
C ILE A 237 -18.61 -0.18 -9.99
N ASN A 238 -17.97 -0.02 -11.14
CA ASN A 238 -18.59 0.53 -12.35
C ASN A 238 -18.30 -0.27 -13.65
N GLY A 239 -17.73 -1.47 -13.51
CA GLY A 239 -17.28 -2.31 -14.63
C GLY A 239 -15.82 -2.11 -15.06
N SER A 240 -15.13 -1.10 -14.52
CA SER A 240 -13.66 -0.97 -14.62
C SER A 240 -12.96 -1.81 -13.54
N PRO A 241 -11.67 -2.14 -13.69
CA PRO A 241 -10.91 -2.83 -12.65
C PRO A 241 -11.02 -2.15 -11.29
N CYS A 242 -11.50 -2.89 -10.30
CA CYS A 242 -11.65 -2.39 -8.94
C CYS A 242 -11.33 -3.45 -7.90
N GLY A 243 -11.05 -3.01 -6.67
CA GLY A 243 -10.51 -3.90 -5.65
C GLY A 243 -10.72 -3.52 -4.19
N ALA A 244 -10.31 -4.41 -3.30
CA ALA A 244 -10.48 -4.27 -1.86
C ALA A 244 -9.34 -4.91 -1.05
N LYS A 245 -8.86 -4.20 -0.02
CA LYS A 245 -7.89 -4.69 0.99
C LYS A 245 -8.32 -4.24 2.39
N ALA A 246 -8.92 -5.11 3.20
CA ALA A 246 -9.33 -4.71 4.56
C ALA A 246 -8.22 -4.90 5.60
N ILE A 247 -8.28 -4.06 6.65
CA ILE A 247 -7.53 -4.33 7.89
C ILE A 247 -8.27 -5.37 8.72
N ILE A 248 -7.51 -6.13 9.51
CA ILE A 248 -8.04 -6.97 10.59
C ILE A 248 -7.39 -6.55 11.92
N GLY A 249 -8.11 -6.78 13.01
CA GLY A 249 -7.74 -6.23 14.31
C GLY A 249 -7.93 -4.72 14.39
N ARG A 250 -7.25 -4.09 15.34
CA ARG A 250 -7.40 -2.67 15.67
C ARG A 250 -6.05 -1.99 15.78
N TYR A 251 -5.95 -0.83 15.13
CA TYR A 251 -4.82 0.06 15.33
C TYR A 251 -4.84 0.60 16.77
N SER A 252 -3.84 0.23 17.56
CA SER A 252 -3.70 0.59 18.97
C SER A 252 -2.40 1.41 19.15
N PRO A 253 -2.44 2.74 18.98
CA PRO A 253 -1.27 3.57 19.23
C PRO A 253 -1.04 3.62 20.76
N PRO A 254 0.12 3.17 21.29
CA PRO A 254 0.37 3.28 22.72
C PRO A 254 0.69 4.73 23.09
N SER A 255 -0.24 5.42 23.76
CA SER A 255 -0.13 6.84 24.08
C SER A 255 0.74 7.16 25.32
N TRP A 256 1.45 6.19 25.90
CA TRP A 256 2.22 6.38 27.15
C TRP A 256 3.60 5.71 27.20
N LYS A 257 4.16 5.23 26.08
CA LYS A 257 5.53 4.69 26.05
C LYS A 257 6.46 5.51 25.15
N PRO A 258 7.68 5.86 25.60
CA PRO A 258 8.73 6.37 24.72
C PRO A 258 9.24 5.22 23.86
N ASP A 259 8.51 4.96 22.77
CA ASP A 259 8.76 4.04 21.66
C ASP A 259 7.44 3.99 20.87
N PHE A 260 7.14 5.07 20.15
CA PHE A 260 5.94 5.20 19.34
C PHE A 260 6.03 4.24 18.16
N TYR A 261 5.42 3.07 18.31
CA TYR A 261 5.32 2.09 17.24
C TYR A 261 3.86 1.72 17.00
N PRO A 262 3.43 1.64 15.73
CA PRO A 262 2.09 1.19 15.38
C PRO A 262 1.92 -0.23 15.92
N ARG A 263 0.97 -0.47 16.83
CA ARG A 263 0.59 -1.84 17.22
C ARG A 263 -0.78 -2.15 16.66
N PHE A 264 -0.94 -3.40 16.25
CA PHE A 264 -2.25 -3.96 15.93
C PHE A 264 -2.58 -4.99 16.99
N GLU A 265 -3.73 -4.80 17.62
CA GLU A 265 -4.29 -5.72 18.60
C GLU A 265 -5.45 -6.48 17.95
N ASP A 266 -5.85 -7.60 18.55
CA ASP A 266 -7.02 -8.37 18.13
C ASP A 266 -6.98 -8.87 16.67
N THR A 267 -5.78 -9.03 16.09
CA THR A 267 -5.64 -9.53 14.70
C THR A 267 -6.16 -10.94 14.55
N ASP A 268 -6.17 -11.72 15.62
CA ASP A 268 -6.54 -13.14 15.62
C ASP A 268 -8.07 -13.35 15.71
N GLU A 269 -8.87 -12.29 15.90
CA GLU A 269 -10.33 -12.37 15.94
C GLU A 269 -10.94 -12.77 14.58
N VAL A 270 -10.26 -12.38 13.50
CA VAL A 270 -10.61 -12.73 12.13
C VAL A 270 -9.67 -13.85 11.68
N SER A 271 -10.20 -15.06 11.52
CA SER A 271 -9.40 -16.18 11.00
C SER A 271 -9.22 -16.07 9.48
N PRO A 272 -8.22 -16.75 8.90
CA PRO A 272 -8.04 -16.84 7.45
C PRO A 272 -9.32 -17.22 6.68
N GLU A 273 -10.09 -18.18 7.18
CA GLU A 273 -11.32 -18.66 6.54
C GLU A 273 -12.44 -17.61 6.62
N LYS A 274 -12.55 -16.91 7.77
CA LYS A 274 -13.51 -15.80 7.91
C LYS A 274 -13.15 -14.68 6.93
N TYR A 275 -11.89 -14.32 6.83
CA TYR A 275 -11.43 -13.30 5.88
C TYR A 275 -11.70 -13.72 4.43
N ALA A 276 -11.33 -14.94 4.05
CA ALA A 276 -11.59 -15.47 2.71
C ALA A 276 -13.09 -15.46 2.37
N LYS A 277 -13.96 -15.80 3.32
CA LYS A 277 -15.43 -15.71 3.12
C LYS A 277 -15.88 -14.28 2.80
N GLU A 278 -15.36 -13.28 3.50
CA GLU A 278 -15.67 -11.87 3.21
C GLU A 278 -15.12 -11.44 1.85
N VAL A 279 -13.91 -11.89 1.49
CA VAL A 279 -13.35 -11.66 0.15
C VAL A 279 -14.22 -12.30 -0.93
N ASN A 280 -14.73 -13.52 -0.73
CA ASN A 280 -15.65 -14.16 -1.67
C ASN A 280 -16.91 -13.31 -1.88
N ASN A 281 -17.48 -12.75 -0.81
CA ASN A 281 -18.63 -11.85 -0.92
C ASN A 281 -18.29 -10.59 -1.73
N TRP A 282 -17.06 -10.08 -1.67
CA TRP A 282 -16.63 -8.96 -2.50
C TRP A 282 -16.49 -9.35 -3.97
N LEU A 283 -15.90 -10.52 -4.25
CA LEU A 283 -15.81 -11.07 -5.60
C LEU A 283 -17.19 -11.25 -6.23
N ASP A 284 -18.16 -11.78 -5.47
CA ASP A 284 -19.56 -11.95 -5.90
C ASP A 284 -20.26 -10.60 -6.23
N GLN A 285 -19.78 -9.49 -5.64
CA GLN A 285 -20.27 -8.13 -5.94
C GLN A 285 -19.65 -7.53 -7.21
N GLY A 286 -18.64 -8.18 -7.80
CA GLY A 286 -17.94 -7.69 -8.98
C GLY A 286 -16.59 -7.04 -8.68
N VAL A 287 -16.05 -7.20 -7.47
CA VAL A 287 -14.66 -6.85 -7.17
C VAL A 287 -13.72 -7.80 -7.89
N GLN A 288 -12.64 -7.26 -8.45
CA GLN A 288 -11.69 -8.04 -9.25
C GLN A 288 -10.33 -8.20 -8.56
N ILE A 289 -9.86 -7.17 -7.86
CA ILE A 289 -8.55 -7.17 -7.20
C ILE A 289 -8.75 -7.28 -5.69
N VAL A 290 -8.18 -8.29 -5.05
CA VAL A 290 -8.38 -8.53 -3.62
C VAL A 290 -7.04 -8.78 -2.94
N GLY A 291 -6.94 -8.43 -1.66
CA GLY A 291 -5.73 -8.67 -0.87
C GLY A 291 -5.96 -8.40 0.60
N GLY A 292 -4.89 -8.25 1.36
CA GLY A 292 -4.95 -7.92 2.78
C GLY A 292 -4.30 -6.56 3.08
N SER A 293 -4.75 -5.87 4.12
CA SER A 293 -4.06 -4.71 4.69
C SER A 293 -3.49 -5.04 6.06
N SER A 294 -3.22 -4.04 6.89
CA SER A 294 -2.64 -4.22 8.23
C SER A 294 -3.39 -5.27 9.05
N GLY A 295 -2.63 -6.13 9.74
CA GLY A 295 -3.13 -7.23 10.56
C GLY A 295 -3.14 -8.57 9.83
N THR A 296 -3.45 -8.56 8.51
CA THR A 296 -3.54 -9.79 7.69
C THR A 296 -2.17 -10.48 7.55
N THR A 297 -2.19 -11.79 7.35
CA THR A 297 -1.00 -12.66 7.34
C THR A 297 -0.89 -13.45 6.03
N PRO A 298 0.25 -14.11 5.74
CA PRO A 298 0.35 -15.05 4.62
C PRO A 298 -0.72 -16.16 4.65
N GLU A 299 -1.16 -16.62 5.83
CA GLU A 299 -2.24 -17.61 5.96
C GLU A 299 -3.58 -17.06 5.45
N HIS A 300 -3.88 -15.78 5.71
CA HIS A 300 -5.06 -15.12 5.17
C HIS A 300 -5.01 -15.08 3.64
N ILE A 301 -3.86 -14.71 3.08
CA ILE A 301 -3.67 -14.68 1.62
C ILE A 301 -3.77 -16.08 1.02
N ARG A 302 -3.23 -17.11 1.68
CA ARG A 302 -3.34 -18.51 1.23
C ARG A 302 -4.79 -19.00 1.26
N ALA A 303 -5.57 -18.62 2.27
CA ALA A 303 -7.01 -18.91 2.32
C ALA A 303 -7.79 -18.22 1.19
N VAL A 304 -7.45 -16.96 0.88
CA VAL A 304 -8.02 -16.23 -0.26
C VAL A 304 -7.62 -16.87 -1.60
N ARG A 305 -6.35 -17.29 -1.77
CA ARG A 305 -5.93 -18.05 -2.96
C ARG A 305 -6.74 -19.34 -3.12
N GLY A 306 -7.10 -20.01 -2.02
CA GLY A 306 -7.91 -21.24 -2.07
C GLY A 306 -9.33 -21.05 -2.65
N ILE A 307 -9.84 -19.81 -2.70
CA ILE A 307 -11.15 -19.50 -3.29
C ILE A 307 -11.07 -18.81 -4.67
N ILE A 308 -9.86 -18.42 -5.09
CA ILE A 308 -9.61 -17.79 -6.40
C ILE A 308 -8.97 -18.82 -7.33
N GLY A 309 -9.59 -19.04 -8.49
CA GLY A 309 -9.13 -19.97 -9.53
C GLY A 309 -7.74 -19.67 -10.09
#